data_AF-A0A359E1K0-F1
#
_entry.id   AF-A0A359E1K0-F1
#
_cell.length_a   1.000
_cell.length_b   1.000
_cell.length_c   1.000
_cell.angle_alpha   90.00
_cell.angle_beta   90.00
_cell.angle_gamma   90.00
#
_symmetry.space_group_name_H-M   'P 1'
#
loop_
_entity.id
_entity.type
_entity.pdbx_description
1 polymer ?
#
loop_
_entity_poly.entity_id
_entity_poly.type
_entity_poly.pdbx_seq_one_letter_code
_entity_poly.pdbx_strand_id
1 'polypeptide(L)'
;MIYTRTILKVIKQILFCGILFLMLPTQALAQEFECVVEINTDQLEGSSFEYLKNLKPTLENYINDYQWTEEDFEELERINCQIQILMTSSTSDFTFSAEVVFQVERPIFNSTARTTTVLLSDNAWQFNYPEGKSLIHDELQFEAITGFIDYYCYMMLG
;
A
#
# COMPACT_ATOMS: atom_id res chain seq x y z
N MET A 1 -43.28 45.22 -10.98
CA MET A 1 -42.35 44.52 -11.90
C MET A 1 -40.88 44.52 -11.44
N ILE A 2 -40.43 45.47 -10.61
CA ILE A 2 -39.04 45.57 -10.11
C ILE A 2 -38.74 44.51 -9.01
N TYR A 3 -39.70 44.24 -8.13
CA TYR A 3 -39.56 43.24 -7.05
C TYR A 3 -39.31 41.82 -7.56
N THR A 4 -39.96 41.41 -8.65
CA THR A 4 -39.82 40.07 -9.24
C THR A 4 -38.41 39.82 -9.81
N ARG A 5 -37.75 40.84 -10.36
CA ARG A 5 -36.37 40.72 -10.88
C ARG A 5 -35.32 40.57 -9.78
N THR A 6 -35.54 41.21 -8.63
CA THR A 6 -34.64 41.14 -7.47
C THR A 6 -34.73 39.77 -6.80
N ILE A 7 -35.96 39.25 -6.63
CA ILE A 7 -36.20 37.90 -6.09
C ILE A 7 -35.57 36.82 -6.99
N LEU A 8 -35.70 36.94 -8.32
CA LEU A 8 -35.12 35.98 -9.27
C LEU A 8 -33.58 35.97 -9.23
N LYS A 9 -32.93 37.12 -8.98
CA LYS A 9 -31.48 37.21 -8.79
C LYS A 9 -31.02 36.50 -7.52
N VAL A 10 -31.72 36.71 -6.40
CA VAL A 10 -31.41 36.06 -5.12
C VAL A 10 -31.57 34.54 -5.23
N ILE A 11 -32.63 34.05 -5.88
CA ILE A 11 -32.84 32.61 -6.12
C ILE A 11 -31.71 32.02 -6.97
N LYS A 12 -31.27 32.72 -8.03
CA LYS A 12 -30.12 32.28 -8.84
C LYS A 12 -28.81 32.23 -8.04
N GLN A 13 -28.57 33.19 -7.16
CA GLN A 13 -27.40 33.21 -6.30
C GLN A 13 -27.43 32.06 -5.28
N ILE A 14 -28.58 31.77 -4.68
CA ILE A 14 -28.76 30.63 -3.76
C ILE A 14 -28.54 29.31 -4.49
N LEU A 15 -29.11 29.13 -5.70
CA LEU A 15 -28.88 27.94 -6.52
C LEU A 15 -27.41 27.76 -6.90
N PHE A 16 -26.73 28.84 -7.27
CA PHE A 16 -25.31 28.81 -7.60
C PHE A 16 -24.45 28.42 -6.39
N CYS A 17 -24.72 28.98 -5.20
CA CYS A 17 -24.04 28.59 -3.97
C CYS A 17 -24.33 27.14 -3.55
N GLY A 18 -25.56 26.66 -3.75
CA GLY A 18 -25.92 25.27 -3.47
C GLY A 18 -25.20 24.26 -4.37
N ILE A 19 -25.05 24.58 -5.66
CA ILE A 19 -24.27 23.77 -6.61
C ILE A 19 -22.78 23.79 -6.25
N LEU A 20 -22.24 24.94 -5.80
CA LEU A 20 -20.84 25.04 -5.39
C LEU A 20 -20.55 24.21 -4.12
N PHE A 21 -21.50 24.13 -3.19
CA PHE A 21 -21.37 23.33 -1.96
C PHE A 21 -21.34 21.82 -2.24
N LEU A 22 -22.02 21.35 -3.29
CA LEU A 22 -21.99 19.95 -3.73
C LEU A 22 -20.65 19.53 -4.38
N MET A 23 -19.77 20.48 -4.68
CA MET A 23 -18.43 20.20 -5.23
C MET A 23 -17.33 20.18 -4.17
N LEU A 24 -17.68 20.24 -2.88
CA LEU A 24 -16.70 20.03 -1.82
C LEU A 24 -16.19 18.58 -1.89
N PRO A 25 -14.88 18.35 -1.96
CA PRO A 25 -14.33 16.99 -1.94
C PRO A 25 -14.69 16.35 -0.60
N THR A 26 -15.28 15.16 -0.65
CA THR A 26 -15.41 14.32 0.54
C THR A 26 -14.03 13.81 0.91
N GLN A 27 -13.67 13.88 2.19
CA GLN A 27 -12.44 13.26 2.68
C GLN A 27 -12.51 11.77 2.35
N ALA A 28 -11.51 11.26 1.62
CA ALA A 28 -11.34 9.84 1.44
C ALA A 28 -10.90 9.28 2.79
N LEU A 29 -11.61 8.28 3.30
CA LEU A 29 -11.13 7.50 4.43
C LEU A 29 -9.82 6.88 3.98
N ALA A 30 -8.73 7.22 4.67
CA ALA A 30 -7.49 6.51 4.52
C ALA A 30 -7.69 5.08 5.05
N GLN A 31 -6.82 4.13 4.73
CA GLN A 31 -6.99 2.75 5.17
C GLN A 31 -5.63 2.18 5.53
N GLU A 32 -5.57 1.32 6.54
CA GLU A 32 -4.34 0.62 6.93
C GLU A 32 -4.29 -0.79 6.35
N PHE A 33 -3.12 -1.42 6.39
CA PHE A 33 -2.91 -2.77 5.84
C PHE A 33 -3.00 -3.88 6.90
N GLU A 34 -3.46 -5.03 6.44
CA GLU A 34 -3.19 -6.35 7.01
C GLU A 34 -2.50 -7.17 5.91
N CYS A 35 -1.16 -7.13 5.90
CA CYS A 35 -0.33 -7.69 4.85
C CYS A 35 0.28 -9.02 5.26
N VAL A 36 0.15 -10.01 4.37
CA VAL A 36 0.85 -11.30 4.48
C VAL A 36 1.91 -11.37 3.39
N VAL A 37 3.12 -11.77 3.75
CA VAL A 37 4.25 -11.90 2.82
C VAL A 37 4.61 -13.37 2.68
N GLU A 38 4.78 -13.84 1.46
CA GLU A 38 5.31 -15.17 1.18
C GLU A 38 6.55 -15.05 0.32
N ILE A 39 7.60 -15.79 0.69
CA ILE A 39 8.88 -15.77 0.02
C ILE A 39 9.24 -17.19 -0.42
N ASN A 40 9.36 -17.38 -1.72
CA ASN A 40 9.88 -18.61 -2.30
C ASN A 40 11.37 -18.46 -2.61
N THR A 41 12.18 -19.34 -2.03
CA THR A 41 13.64 -19.38 -2.24
C THR A 41 14.12 -20.62 -3.00
N ASP A 42 13.20 -21.41 -3.56
CA ASP A 42 13.51 -22.73 -4.14
C ASP A 42 14.43 -22.65 -5.37
N GLN A 43 14.46 -21.49 -6.05
CA GLN A 43 15.33 -21.26 -7.20
C GLN A 43 16.75 -20.80 -6.81
N LEU A 44 16.99 -20.50 -5.53
CA LEU A 44 18.33 -20.10 -5.09
C LEU A 44 19.24 -21.33 -4.95
N GLU A 45 20.39 -21.28 -5.62
CA GLU A 45 21.41 -22.31 -5.52
C GLU A 45 22.35 -22.03 -4.34
N GLY A 46 22.27 -22.82 -3.27
CA GLY A 46 23.21 -22.75 -2.14
C GLY A 46 22.57 -23.07 -0.78
N SER A 47 23.36 -23.57 0.17
CA SER A 47 22.90 -23.95 1.51
C SER A 47 22.95 -22.83 2.56
N SER A 48 23.45 -21.64 2.20
CA SER A 48 23.72 -20.54 3.13
C SER A 48 22.55 -19.55 3.31
N PHE A 49 21.38 -19.84 2.74
CA PHE A 49 20.24 -18.90 2.71
C PHE A 49 19.19 -19.13 3.80
N GLU A 50 19.50 -19.95 4.82
CA GLU A 50 18.58 -20.23 5.93
C GLU A 50 18.10 -18.93 6.63
N TYR A 51 18.96 -17.91 6.71
CA TYR A 51 18.61 -16.61 7.31
C TYR A 51 17.55 -15.83 6.51
N LEU A 52 17.33 -16.13 5.22
CA LEU A 52 16.26 -15.51 4.43
C LEU A 52 14.87 -15.86 4.95
N LYS A 53 14.72 -16.92 5.75
CA LYS A 53 13.47 -17.22 6.47
C LYS A 53 13.03 -16.09 7.39
N ASN A 54 13.98 -15.26 7.86
CA ASN A 54 13.67 -14.08 8.67
C ASN A 54 13.23 -12.87 7.83
N LEU A 55 13.46 -12.85 6.51
CA LEU A 55 13.06 -11.73 5.65
C LEU A 55 11.52 -11.60 5.60
N LYS A 56 10.80 -12.72 5.52
CA LYS A 56 9.33 -12.75 5.56
C LYS A 56 8.77 -12.01 6.78
N PRO A 57 9.01 -12.45 8.03
CA PRO A 57 8.45 -11.79 9.20
C PRO A 57 8.98 -10.37 9.38
N THR A 58 10.20 -10.07 8.90
CA THR A 58 10.74 -8.70 8.94
C THR A 58 9.94 -7.76 8.01
N LEU A 59 9.59 -8.21 6.81
CA LEU A 59 8.75 -7.44 5.88
C LEU A 59 7.31 -7.32 6.38
N GLU A 60 6.72 -8.39 6.91
CA GLU A 60 5.37 -8.35 7.50
C GLU A 60 5.28 -7.33 8.62
N ASN A 61 6.22 -7.37 9.58
CA ASN A 61 6.27 -6.40 10.67
C ASN A 61 6.51 -4.98 10.15
N TYR A 62 7.43 -4.81 9.20
CA TYR A 62 7.72 -3.51 8.59
C TYR A 62 6.46 -2.87 7.98
N ILE A 63 5.63 -3.64 7.29
CA ILE A 63 4.42 -3.14 6.61
C ILE A 63 3.27 -2.95 7.60
N ASN A 64 3.04 -3.90 8.50
CA ASN A 64 1.84 -3.94 9.35
C ASN A 64 1.96 -3.09 10.62
N ASP A 65 3.19 -2.89 11.12
CA ASP A 65 3.43 -2.07 12.32
C ASP A 65 3.63 -0.59 11.98
N TYR A 66 3.86 -0.28 10.70
CA TYR A 66 3.96 1.09 10.23
C TYR A 66 2.57 1.69 10.02
N GLN A 67 2.38 2.91 10.51
CA GLN A 67 1.16 3.69 10.32
C GLN A 67 1.29 4.46 9.02
N TRP A 68 0.61 4.00 7.96
CA TRP A 68 0.71 4.60 6.63
C TRP A 68 -0.13 5.88 6.49
N THR A 69 -1.08 6.08 7.39
CA THR A 69 -2.07 7.15 7.34
C THR A 69 -2.29 7.77 8.73
N GLU A 70 -2.76 9.02 8.80
CA GLU A 70 -2.88 9.75 10.08
C GLU A 70 -4.09 9.33 10.95
N GLU A 71 -4.84 8.29 10.55
CA GLU A 71 -6.07 7.86 11.21
C GLU A 71 -5.86 6.57 12.04
N ASP A 72 -6.63 6.43 13.13
CA ASP A 72 -6.66 5.22 13.96
C ASP A 72 -7.76 4.28 13.43
N PHE A 73 -7.42 3.02 13.15
CA PHE A 73 -8.34 2.04 12.54
C PHE A 73 -8.60 0.83 13.42
N GLU A 74 -9.82 0.29 13.32
CA GLU A 74 -10.13 -1.04 13.85
C GLU A 74 -9.56 -2.13 12.91
N GLU A 75 -9.20 -3.29 13.47
CA GLU A 75 -8.63 -4.42 12.71
C GLU A 75 -9.54 -4.87 11.54
N LEU A 76 -10.85 -4.71 11.69
CA LEU A 76 -11.86 -5.05 10.67
C LEU A 76 -11.90 -4.07 9.48
N GLU A 77 -11.31 -2.88 9.62
CA GLU A 77 -11.30 -1.83 8.59
C GLU A 77 -10.04 -1.90 7.71
N ARG A 78 -9.06 -2.71 8.11
CA ARG A 78 -7.79 -2.90 7.39
C ARG A 78 -8.00 -3.57 6.04
N ILE A 79 -7.24 -3.13 5.05
CA ILE A 79 -7.16 -3.71 3.71
C ILE A 79 -6.29 -4.96 3.77
N ASN A 80 -6.75 -6.07 3.20
CA ASN A 80 -5.94 -7.26 3.07
C ASN A 80 -4.95 -7.11 1.92
N CYS A 81 -3.67 -7.28 2.21
CA CYS A 81 -2.59 -7.29 1.24
C CYS A 81 -1.90 -8.65 1.25
N GLN A 82 -1.55 -9.15 0.07
CA GLN A 82 -0.70 -10.32 -0.09
C GLN A 82 0.46 -9.96 -1.00
N ILE A 83 1.67 -10.19 -0.51
CA ILE A 83 2.91 -10.03 -1.28
C ILE A 83 3.50 -11.41 -1.50
N GLN A 84 3.80 -11.73 -2.75
CA GLN A 84 4.45 -12.97 -3.17
C GLN A 84 5.79 -12.61 -3.77
N ILE A 85 6.88 -13.08 -3.17
CA ILE A 85 8.25 -12.81 -3.59
C ILE A 85 8.88 -14.12 -4.03
N LEU A 86 9.34 -14.17 -5.28
CA LEU A 86 10.10 -15.27 -5.84
C LEU A 86 11.56 -14.84 -5.99
N MET A 87 12.45 -15.44 -5.21
CA MET A 87 13.89 -15.16 -5.28
C MET A 87 14.49 -15.94 -6.46
N THR A 88 14.96 -15.25 -7.49
CA THR A 88 15.41 -15.87 -8.75
C THR A 88 16.91 -16.11 -8.81
N SER A 89 17.71 -15.26 -8.18
CA SER A 89 19.17 -15.40 -8.15
C SER A 89 19.80 -14.67 -6.97
N SER A 90 21.03 -15.05 -6.64
CA SER A 90 21.85 -14.40 -5.63
C SER A 90 23.29 -14.23 -6.11
N THR A 91 24.00 -13.25 -5.55
CA THR A 91 25.43 -13.04 -5.77
C THR A 91 26.21 -13.25 -4.46
N SER A 92 27.54 -13.31 -4.54
CA SER A 92 28.44 -13.44 -3.38
C SER A 92 28.30 -12.31 -2.35
N ASP A 93 27.79 -11.16 -2.77
CA ASP A 93 27.81 -9.92 -1.99
C ASP A 93 26.46 -9.69 -1.28
N PHE A 94 25.66 -10.76 -1.08
CA PHE A 94 24.31 -10.72 -0.48
C PHE A 94 23.31 -9.89 -1.29
N THR A 95 23.52 -9.77 -2.61
CA THR A 95 22.58 -9.14 -3.53
C THR A 95 21.69 -10.21 -4.15
N PHE A 96 20.39 -9.94 -4.17
CA PHE A 96 19.37 -10.84 -4.68
C PHE A 96 18.60 -10.18 -5.81
N SER A 97 18.18 -11.00 -6.76
CA SER A 97 17.16 -10.63 -7.75
C SER A 97 15.89 -11.39 -7.42
N ALA A 98 14.74 -10.73 -7.54
CA ALA A 98 13.45 -11.29 -7.22
C ALA A 98 12.35 -10.76 -8.15
N GLU A 99 11.30 -11.56 -8.29
CA GLU A 99 10.04 -11.17 -8.88
C GLU A 99 9.01 -11.05 -7.76
N VAL A 100 8.19 -9.99 -7.79
CA VAL A 100 7.22 -9.68 -6.74
C VAL A 100 5.84 -9.51 -7.36
N VAL A 101 4.83 -10.07 -6.71
CA VAL A 101 3.42 -9.82 -7.01
C VAL A 101 2.75 -9.26 -5.77
N PHE A 102 2.11 -8.11 -5.93
CA PHE A 102 1.30 -7.46 -4.91
C PHE A 102 -0.17 -7.64 -5.25
N GLN A 103 -0.95 -8.14 -4.30
CA GLN A 103 -2.39 -8.29 -4.43
C GLN A 103 -3.08 -7.61 -3.24
N VAL A 104 -4.14 -6.87 -3.55
CA VAL A 104 -4.93 -6.16 -2.54
C VAL A 104 -6.39 -6.54 -2.68
N GLU A 105 -7.00 -6.91 -1.56
CA GLU A 105 -8.43 -7.22 -1.48
C GLU A 105 -9.16 -6.26 -0.54
N ARG A 106 -10.25 -5.67 -1.03
CA ARG A 106 -11.13 -4.81 -0.24
C ARG A 106 -12.49 -5.49 -0.01
N PRO A 107 -13.09 -5.34 1.18
CA PRO A 107 -14.43 -5.85 1.45
C PRO A 107 -15.48 -5.10 0.63
N ILE A 108 -16.46 -5.83 0.09
CA ILE A 108 -17.60 -5.23 -0.59
C ILE A 108 -18.57 -4.73 0.48
N PHE A 109 -19.00 -3.47 0.38
CA PHE A 109 -19.92 -2.86 1.33
C PHE A 109 -21.16 -3.73 1.56
N ASN A 110 -21.47 -3.98 2.83
CA ASN A 110 -22.62 -4.78 3.27
C ASN A 110 -22.63 -6.22 2.73
N SER A 111 -21.45 -6.81 2.55
CA SER A 111 -21.27 -8.20 2.11
C SER A 111 -20.08 -8.83 2.85
N THR A 112 -20.08 -10.16 2.95
CA THR A 112 -18.92 -10.93 3.39
C THR A 112 -17.94 -11.20 2.25
N ALA A 113 -18.29 -10.81 1.02
CA ALA A 113 -17.44 -10.99 -0.15
C ALA A 113 -16.33 -9.93 -0.22
N ARG A 114 -15.16 -10.36 -0.68
CA ARG A 114 -14.02 -9.49 -0.99
C ARG A 114 -13.84 -9.37 -2.50
N THR A 115 -13.25 -8.28 -2.94
CA THR A 115 -12.85 -8.07 -4.33
C THR A 115 -11.38 -7.66 -4.39
N THR A 116 -10.63 -8.23 -5.33
CA THR A 116 -9.29 -7.75 -5.65
C THR A 116 -9.41 -6.37 -6.30
N THR A 117 -8.76 -5.36 -5.70
CA THR A 117 -8.75 -3.98 -6.21
C THR A 117 -7.43 -3.62 -6.88
N VAL A 118 -6.33 -4.24 -6.44
CA VAL A 118 -5.00 -4.02 -7.02
C VAL A 118 -4.33 -5.38 -7.25
N LEU A 119 -3.73 -5.52 -8.43
CA LEU A 119 -2.83 -6.63 -8.78
C LEU A 119 -1.67 -6.06 -9.58
N LEU A 120 -0.48 -6.00 -8.97
CA LEU A 120 0.72 -5.45 -9.56
C LEU A 120 1.84 -6.50 -9.53
N SER A 121 2.73 -6.46 -10.52
CA SER A 121 3.90 -7.32 -10.58
C SER A 121 5.13 -6.52 -10.96
N ASP A 122 6.25 -6.77 -10.30
CA ASP A 122 7.58 -6.29 -10.69
C ASP A 122 8.53 -7.49 -10.83
N ASN A 123 9.17 -7.62 -11.99
CA ASN A 123 10.04 -8.76 -12.30
C ASN A 123 11.53 -8.42 -12.23
N ALA A 124 11.88 -7.19 -11.83
CA ALA A 124 13.25 -6.67 -11.88
C ALA A 124 13.68 -6.10 -10.52
N TRP A 125 13.12 -6.62 -9.42
CA TRP A 125 13.51 -6.16 -8.09
C TRP A 125 14.88 -6.71 -7.72
N GLN A 126 15.82 -5.81 -7.47
CA GLN A 126 17.16 -6.15 -7.01
C GLN A 126 17.49 -5.41 -5.71
N PHE A 127 17.95 -6.15 -4.71
CA PHE A 127 18.23 -5.59 -3.41
C PHE A 127 19.36 -6.32 -2.69
N ASN A 128 19.95 -5.64 -1.70
CA ASN A 128 21.00 -6.20 -0.86
C ASN A 128 20.46 -6.53 0.53
N TYR A 129 20.57 -7.77 0.97
CA TYR A 129 20.07 -8.23 2.27
C TYR A 129 21.06 -9.17 2.96
N PRO A 130 22.08 -8.63 3.64
CA PRO A 130 22.98 -9.40 4.49
C PRO A 130 22.26 -9.86 5.76
N GLU A 131 22.80 -10.91 6.39
CA GLU A 131 22.29 -11.43 7.66
C GLU A 131 22.30 -10.35 8.75
N GLY A 132 21.19 -10.25 9.49
CA GLY A 132 21.02 -9.26 10.57
C GLY A 132 20.66 -7.85 10.11
N LYS A 133 20.37 -7.63 8.82
CA LYS A 133 19.84 -6.35 8.34
C LYS A 133 18.46 -6.07 8.93
N SER A 134 18.32 -4.92 9.59
CA SER A 134 17.03 -4.40 10.06
C SER A 134 16.39 -3.54 8.99
N LEU A 135 15.07 -3.62 8.86
CA LEU A 135 14.27 -2.68 8.08
C LEU A 135 13.69 -1.63 9.04
N ILE A 136 13.98 -0.36 8.78
CA ILE A 136 13.51 0.76 9.60
C ILE A 136 12.95 1.79 8.63
N HIS A 137 11.72 2.24 8.90
CA HIS A 137 11.11 3.29 8.10
C HIS A 137 11.79 4.63 8.44
N ASP A 138 12.32 5.30 7.42
CA ASP A 138 12.95 6.61 7.55
C ASP A 138 12.64 7.45 6.31
N GLU A 139 11.73 8.41 6.45
CA GLU A 139 11.32 9.31 5.36
C GLU A 139 12.48 10.16 4.82
N LEU A 140 13.56 10.32 5.59
CA LEU A 140 14.70 11.15 5.23
C LEU A 140 15.87 10.35 4.63
N GLN A 141 15.84 9.02 4.76
CA GLN A 141 16.91 8.14 4.28
C GLN A 141 16.35 7.10 3.30
N PHE A 142 16.79 7.21 2.05
CA PHE A 142 16.47 6.19 1.07
C PHE A 142 17.27 4.91 1.33
N GLU A 143 16.55 3.80 1.45
CA GLU A 143 17.09 2.45 1.43
C GLU A 143 16.32 1.62 0.38
N ALA A 144 17.01 0.71 -0.31
CA ALA A 144 16.48 0.06 -1.51
C ALA A 144 15.32 -0.90 -1.26
N ILE A 145 15.32 -1.63 -0.13
CA ILE A 145 14.24 -2.55 0.25
C ILE A 145 13.06 -1.73 0.75
N THR A 146 13.28 -0.89 1.76
CA THR A 146 12.18 -0.13 2.37
C THR A 146 11.55 0.82 1.36
N GLY A 147 12.34 1.58 0.61
CA GLY A 147 11.82 2.49 -0.41
C GLY A 147 11.06 1.80 -1.54
N PHE A 148 11.45 0.57 -1.92
CA PHE A 148 10.69 -0.23 -2.87
C PHE A 148 9.33 -0.63 -2.29
N ILE A 149 9.30 -1.14 -1.06
CA ILE A 149 8.06 -1.53 -0.39
C ILE A 149 7.16 -0.32 -0.16
N ASP A 150 7.70 0.80 0.33
CA ASP A 150 6.97 2.04 0.58
C ASP A 150 6.29 2.54 -0.69
N TYR A 151 7.01 2.55 -1.81
CA TYR A 151 6.46 2.94 -3.10
C TYR A 151 5.22 2.09 -3.47
N TYR A 152 5.30 0.77 -3.34
CA TYR A 152 4.17 -0.10 -3.65
C TYR A 152 3.05 0.00 -2.62
N CYS A 153 3.35 0.18 -1.34
CA CYS A 153 2.36 0.43 -0.30
C CYS A 153 1.55 1.70 -0.59
N TYR A 154 2.20 2.83 -0.89
CA TYR A 154 1.49 4.05 -1.29
C TYR A 154 0.67 3.88 -2.57
N MET A 155 1.19 3.15 -3.57
CA MET A 155 0.44 2.83 -4.79
C MET A 155 -0.81 1.96 -4.51
N MET A 156 -0.74 1.07 -3.52
CA MET A 156 -1.83 0.17 -3.13
C MET A 156 -2.91 0.87 -2.28
N LEU A 157 -2.52 1.88 -1.49
CA LEU A 157 -3.47 2.75 -0.78
C LEU A 157 -4.28 3.61 -1.74
N GLY A 158 -3.57 4.20 -2.72
CA GLY A 158 -4.15 5.05 -3.76
C GLY A 158 -4.18 6.52 -3.41
#